data_AF-A0A820KFK1-F1
#
_entry.id   AF-A0A820KFK1-F1
#
_cell.length_a   1.000
_cell.length_b   1.000
_cell.length_c   1.000
_cell.angle_alpha   90.00
_cell.angle_beta   90.00
_cell.angle_gamma   90.00
#
_symmetry.space_group_name_H-M   'P 1'
#
loop_
_entity.id
_entity.type
_entity.pdbx_description
1 polymer ?
#
loop_
_entity_poly.entity_id
_entity_poly.type
_entity_poly.pdbx_seq_one_letter_code
_entity_poly.pdbx_strand_id
1 'polypeptide(L)'
;MWIEIRSVFKLKWKYFHQFWSYIEIGIIICSWTSVSIYIWRYNESKRIGKLFNETNGYVYINLQLASYVNDILIYLYGFCSFFGTIKLIKLFRFSQRLCLFIETLKYCGKELLVFFMMFSIIFFSFVCLFYLLFISKLESCSTLLKTIQMLFQMILMKFAAHELVEAGGFLGPFSFSLFIIFIVFICISMFISIINDSFRHAKKN
;
A
#
# COMPACT_ATOMS: atom_id res chain seq x y z
N MET A 1 24.49 -7.42 -5.44
CA MET A 1 24.93 -7.53 -4.04
C MET A 1 26.34 -6.98 -3.76
N TRP A 2 27.45 -7.59 -4.21
CA TRP A 2 28.81 -7.13 -3.83
C TRP A 2 29.17 -5.71 -4.29
N ILE A 3 28.70 -5.29 -5.47
CA ILE A 3 28.91 -3.91 -5.97
C ILE A 3 28.08 -2.89 -5.17
N GLU A 4 26.88 -3.29 -4.72
CA GLU A 4 25.94 -2.43 -3.98
C GLU A 4 26.41 -2.20 -2.53
N ILE A 5 26.95 -3.24 -1.88
CA ILE A 5 27.57 -3.15 -0.54
C ILE A 5 28.75 -2.14 -0.57
N ARG A 6 29.51 -2.12 -1.66
CA ARG A 6 30.63 -1.19 -1.85
C ARG A 6 30.16 0.27 -2.01
N SER A 7 29.02 0.50 -2.65
CA SER A 7 28.41 1.84 -2.74
C SER A 7 27.77 2.32 -1.43
N VAL A 8 27.19 1.41 -0.63
CA VAL A 8 26.71 1.71 0.74
C VAL A 8 27.88 2.17 1.63
N PHE A 9 29.02 1.46 1.56
CA PHE A 9 30.22 1.82 2.32
C PHE A 9 30.88 3.14 1.88
N LYS A 10 30.78 3.51 0.60
CA LYS A 10 31.34 4.77 0.08
C LYS A 10 30.45 6.00 0.31
N LEU A 11 29.12 5.86 0.24
CA LEU A 11 28.20 7.01 0.38
C LEU A 11 27.61 7.22 1.78
N LYS A 12 27.83 6.29 2.73
CA LYS A 12 27.43 6.32 4.16
C LYS A 12 26.11 7.07 4.43
N TRP A 13 26.15 8.38 4.64
CA TRP A 13 24.96 9.20 4.98
C TRP A 13 24.16 9.72 3.78
N LYS A 14 24.77 9.91 2.60
CA LYS A 14 24.04 10.33 1.39
C LYS A 14 23.16 9.23 0.80
N TYR A 15 23.48 7.96 1.08
CA TYR A 15 22.72 6.81 0.58
C TYR A 15 21.33 6.74 1.23
N PHE A 16 21.21 6.99 2.54
CA PHE A 16 19.92 7.01 3.26
C PHE A 16 18.98 8.14 2.85
N HIS A 17 19.47 9.17 2.17
CA HIS A 17 18.62 10.27 1.72
C HIS A 17 17.97 10.02 0.34
N GLN A 18 18.41 8.97 -0.36
CA GLN A 18 17.92 8.65 -1.70
C GLN A 18 16.83 7.57 -1.63
N PHE A 19 15.62 7.90 -2.07
CA PHE A 19 14.47 6.98 -2.10
C PHE A 19 14.79 5.57 -2.65
N TRP A 20 15.64 5.50 -3.67
CA TRP A 20 16.08 4.24 -4.30
C TRP A 20 16.88 3.31 -3.38
N SER A 21 17.58 3.85 -2.39
CA SER A 21 18.33 3.07 -1.40
C SER A 21 17.41 2.21 -0.55
N TYR A 22 16.26 2.75 -0.13
CA TYR A 22 15.28 2.00 0.68
C TYR A 22 14.73 0.78 -0.05
N ILE A 23 14.48 0.89 -1.35
CA ILE A 23 14.02 -0.23 -2.18
C ILE A 23 15.12 -1.30 -2.27
N GLU A 24 16.38 -0.91 -2.45
CA GLU A 24 17.52 -1.83 -2.53
C GLU A 24 17.72 -2.57 -1.19
N ILE A 25 17.64 -1.86 -0.06
CA ILE A 25 17.68 -2.46 1.29
C ILE A 25 16.50 -3.41 1.50
N GLY A 26 15.29 -3.03 1.07
CA GLY A 26 14.08 -3.86 1.16
C GLY A 26 14.23 -5.20 0.44
N ILE A 27 14.81 -5.21 -0.76
CA ILE A 27 15.10 -6.44 -1.52
C ILE A 27 16.09 -7.33 -0.75
N ILE A 28 17.17 -6.73 -0.23
CA ILE A 28 18.19 -7.47 0.52
C ILE A 28 17.56 -8.13 1.75
N ILE A 29 16.83 -7.37 2.57
CA ILE A 29 16.19 -7.89 3.79
C ILE A 29 15.16 -8.98 3.47
N CYS A 30 14.31 -8.77 2.45
CA CYS A 30 13.33 -9.78 2.04
C CYS A 30 14.02 -11.06 1.54
N SER A 31 15.11 -10.93 0.78
CA SER A 31 15.85 -12.08 0.25
C SER A 31 16.50 -12.91 1.36
N TRP A 32 17.19 -12.28 2.32
CA TRP A 32 17.84 -12.98 3.42
C TRP A 32 16.84 -13.62 4.39
N THR A 33 15.75 -12.90 4.68
CA THR A 33 14.65 -13.44 5.50
C THR A 33 13.99 -14.63 4.80
N SER A 34 13.75 -14.54 3.50
CA SER A 34 13.17 -15.64 2.71
C SER A 34 14.05 -16.89 2.73
N VAL A 35 15.37 -16.75 2.57
CA VAL A 35 16.32 -17.88 2.68
C VAL A 35 16.28 -18.50 4.09
N SER A 36 16.24 -17.67 5.13
CA SER A 36 16.19 -18.14 6.52
C SER A 36 14.92 -18.97 6.80
N ILE A 37 13.76 -18.48 6.35
CA ILE A 37 12.48 -19.18 6.50
C ILE A 37 12.42 -20.43 5.61
N TYR A 38 13.04 -20.40 4.43
CA TYR A 38 13.15 -21.58 3.57
C TYR A 38 13.94 -22.72 4.24
N ILE A 39 15.06 -22.40 4.90
CA ILE A 39 15.84 -23.39 5.67
C ILE A 39 15.00 -23.94 6.82
N TRP A 40 14.25 -23.09 7.52
CA TRP A 40 13.35 -23.54 8.59
C TRP A 40 12.25 -24.46 8.06
N ARG A 41 11.60 -24.10 6.94
CA ARG A 41 10.61 -24.93 6.24
C ARG A 41 11.19 -26.28 5.86
N TYR A 42 12.43 -26.31 5.36
CA TYR A 42 13.11 -27.54 4.97
C TYR A 42 13.34 -28.47 6.18
N ASN A 43 13.81 -27.92 7.30
CA ASN A 43 14.01 -28.68 8.54
C ASN A 43 12.69 -29.24 9.08
N GLU A 44 11.62 -28.44 9.02
CA GLU A 44 10.29 -28.85 9.47
C GLU A 44 9.70 -29.95 8.58
N SER A 45 9.86 -29.82 7.26
CA SER A 45 9.46 -30.85 6.30
C SER A 45 10.21 -32.17 6.50
N LYS A 46 11.51 -32.10 6.83
CA LYS A 46 12.32 -33.29 7.16
C LYS A 46 11.87 -33.95 8.47
N ARG A 47 11.49 -33.16 9.47
CA ARG A 47 10.91 -33.66 10.74
C ARG A 47 9.60 -34.39 10.50
N ILE A 48 8.70 -33.79 9.72
CA ILE A 48 7.43 -34.39 9.32
C ILE A 48 7.65 -35.69 8.53
N GLY A 49 8.59 -35.70 7.57
CA GLY A 49 8.92 -36.89 6.79
C GLY A 49 9.46 -38.05 7.64
N LYS A 50 10.27 -37.76 8.67
CA LYS A 50 10.73 -38.79 9.63
C LYS A 50 9.58 -39.34 10.48
N LEU A 51 8.74 -38.47 11.04
CA LEU A 51 7.56 -38.89 11.82
C LEU A 51 6.63 -39.77 10.98
N PHE A 52 6.41 -39.41 9.71
CA PHE A 52 5.59 -40.18 8.80
C PHE A 52 6.16 -41.59 8.56
N ASN A 53 7.47 -41.70 8.37
CA ASN A 53 8.17 -42.97 8.15
C ASN A 53 8.21 -43.85 9.41
N GLU A 54 8.38 -43.25 10.59
CA GLU A 54 8.36 -43.98 11.88
C GLU A 54 6.96 -44.50 12.24
N THR A 55 5.90 -43.83 11.78
CA THR A 55 4.52 -44.14 12.16
C THR A 55 3.73 -44.86 11.06
N ASN A 56 4.38 -45.21 9.93
CA ASN A 56 3.75 -45.85 8.75
C ASN A 56 2.44 -45.19 8.29
N GLY A 57 2.27 -43.88 8.53
CA GLY A 57 1.07 -43.13 8.14
C GLY A 57 -0.19 -43.34 8.97
N TYR A 58 -0.14 -44.06 10.11
CA TYR A 58 -1.33 -44.35 10.93
C TYR A 58 -1.70 -43.26 11.95
N VAL A 59 -0.86 -42.23 12.13
CA VAL A 59 -1.10 -41.14 13.08
C VAL A 59 -1.28 -39.82 12.34
N TYR A 60 -2.25 -39.02 12.81
CA TYR A 60 -2.50 -37.67 12.30
C TYR A 60 -1.28 -36.76 12.56
N ILE A 61 -0.69 -36.23 11.48
CA ILE A 61 0.40 -35.26 11.55
C ILE A 61 -0.18 -33.86 11.34
N ASN A 62 0.05 -32.97 12.30
CA ASN A 62 -0.41 -31.58 12.19
C ASN A 62 0.44 -30.80 11.17
N LEU A 63 -0.09 -30.62 9.95
CA LEU A 63 0.54 -29.86 8.87
C LEU A 63 0.25 -28.35 8.92
N GLN A 64 -0.52 -27.89 9.90
CA GLN A 64 -0.95 -26.50 9.97
C GLN A 64 0.26 -25.54 10.13
N LEU A 65 1.25 -25.91 10.94
CA LEU A 65 2.49 -25.15 11.07
C LEU A 65 3.25 -25.08 9.73
N ALA A 66 3.32 -26.19 8.99
CA ALA A 66 3.97 -26.23 7.68
C ALA A 66 3.26 -25.34 6.66
N SER A 67 1.92 -25.29 6.70
CA SER A 67 1.12 -24.38 5.88
C SER A 67 1.40 -22.92 6.23
N TYR A 68 1.38 -22.55 7.51
CA TYR A 68 1.67 -21.17 7.93
C TYR A 68 3.07 -20.71 7.52
N VAL A 69 4.09 -21.57 7.68
CA VAL A 69 5.45 -21.25 7.24
C VAL A 69 5.50 -21.06 5.71
N ASN A 70 4.74 -21.86 4.96
CA ASN A 70 4.63 -21.71 3.51
C ASN A 70 3.93 -20.39 3.11
N ASP A 71 2.84 -20.03 3.78
CA ASP A 71 2.11 -18.78 3.51
C ASP A 71 2.98 -17.55 3.77
N ILE A 72 3.72 -17.52 4.89
CA ILE A 72 4.69 -16.47 5.21
C ILE A 72 5.74 -16.35 4.11
N LEU A 73 6.22 -17.49 3.59
CA LEU A 73 7.23 -17.54 2.55
C LEU A 73 6.68 -17.01 1.21
N ILE A 74 5.43 -17.33 0.87
CA ILE A 74 4.73 -16.76 -0.29
C ILE A 74 4.59 -15.24 -0.15
N TYR A 75 4.21 -14.73 1.03
CA TYR A 75 4.13 -13.29 1.26
C TYR A 75 5.49 -12.60 1.09
N LEU A 76 6.58 -13.20 1.60
CA LEU A 76 7.93 -12.67 1.42
C LEU A 76 8.37 -12.64 -0.05
N TYR A 77 8.03 -13.66 -0.84
CA TYR A 77 8.26 -13.64 -2.28
C TYR A 77 7.43 -12.55 -2.97
N GLY A 78 6.18 -12.35 -2.55
CA GLY A 78 5.34 -11.25 -3.01
C GLY A 78 5.98 -9.89 -2.75
N PHE A 79 6.47 -9.64 -1.53
CA PHE A 79 7.19 -8.41 -1.19
C PHE A 79 8.49 -8.24 -2.00
N CYS A 80 9.26 -9.32 -2.17
CA CYS A 80 10.48 -9.28 -2.97
C CYS A 80 10.18 -8.94 -4.43
N SER A 81 9.14 -9.54 -5.01
CA SER A 81 8.67 -9.23 -6.36
C SER A 81 8.17 -7.78 -6.46
N PHE A 82 7.45 -7.30 -5.46
CA PHE A 82 6.96 -5.91 -5.40
C PHE A 82 8.12 -4.91 -5.45
N PHE A 83 9.12 -5.07 -4.57
CA PHE A 83 10.31 -4.21 -4.61
C PHE A 83 11.10 -4.36 -5.92
N GLY A 84 11.16 -5.57 -6.48
CA GLY A 84 11.73 -5.82 -7.81
C GLY A 84 11.03 -5.02 -8.91
N THR A 85 9.69 -5.02 -8.92
CA THR A 85 8.88 -4.23 -9.85
C THR A 85 9.14 -2.73 -9.70
N ILE A 86 9.26 -2.21 -8.47
CA ILE A 86 9.64 -0.81 -8.27
C ILE A 86 11.05 -0.53 -8.80
N LYS A 87 12.00 -1.48 -8.63
CA LYS A 87 13.35 -1.34 -9.21
C LYS A 87 13.31 -1.31 -10.74
N LEU A 88 12.38 -2.01 -11.39
CA LEU A 88 12.19 -1.92 -12.85
C LEU A 88 11.77 -0.50 -13.29
N ILE A 89 10.97 0.21 -12.50
CA ILE A 89 10.61 1.62 -12.78
C ILE A 89 11.86 2.51 -12.85
N LYS A 90 12.92 2.22 -12.08
CA LYS A 90 14.23 2.90 -12.19
C LYS A 90 14.85 2.71 -13.56
N LEU A 91 14.71 1.51 -14.12
CA LEU A 91 15.26 1.14 -15.43
C LEU A 91 14.47 1.82 -16.56
N PHE A 92 13.17 2.06 -16.39
CA PHE A 92 12.36 2.80 -17.37
C PHE A 92 12.69 4.31 -17.48
N ARG A 93 13.54 4.85 -16.58
CA ARG A 93 13.99 6.26 -16.61
C ARG A 93 14.87 6.60 -17.82
N PHE A 94 15.27 5.62 -18.64
CA PHE A 94 15.95 5.88 -19.92
C PHE A 94 15.06 6.61 -20.93
N SER A 95 13.74 6.60 -20.77
CA SER A 95 12.86 7.38 -21.65
C SER A 95 12.75 8.84 -21.17
N GLN A 96 13.03 9.78 -22.07
CA GLN A 96 13.01 11.21 -21.79
C GLN A 96 11.64 11.71 -21.29
N ARG A 97 10.55 11.12 -21.78
CA ARG A 97 9.17 11.44 -21.36
C ARG A 97 8.91 11.07 -19.89
N LEU A 98 9.39 9.90 -19.44
CA LEU A 98 9.21 9.47 -18.05
C LEU A 98 10.15 10.23 -17.09
N CYS A 99 11.35 10.60 -17.55
CA CYS A 99 12.25 11.40 -16.72
C CYS A 99 11.65 12.78 -16.40
N LEU A 100 11.06 13.44 -17.40
CA LEU A 100 10.39 14.73 -17.24
C LEU A 100 9.22 14.62 -16.23
N PHE A 101 8.39 13.58 -16.32
CA PHE A 101 7.30 13.33 -15.37
C PHE A 101 7.79 13.07 -13.92
N ILE A 102 8.90 12.36 -13.75
CA ILE A 102 9.47 12.13 -12.41
C ILE A 102 10.05 13.43 -11.83
N GLU A 103 10.65 14.27 -12.66
CA GLU A 103 11.16 15.58 -12.23
C GLU A 103 10.04 16.56 -11.88
N THR A 104 8.94 16.58 -12.66
CA THR A 104 7.75 17.37 -12.32
C THR A 104 7.16 16.95 -10.97
N LEU A 105 7.02 15.63 -10.74
CA LEU A 105 6.55 15.06 -9.48
C LEU A 105 7.47 15.39 -8.30
N LYS A 106 8.78 15.34 -8.52
CA LYS A 106 9.76 15.69 -7.48
C LYS A 106 9.69 17.17 -7.13
N TYR A 107 9.49 18.03 -8.14
CA TYR A 107 9.36 19.47 -7.95
C TYR A 107 8.07 19.83 -7.20
N CYS A 108 6.94 19.21 -7.57
CA CYS A 108 5.65 19.47 -6.92
C CYS A 108 5.41 18.69 -5.62
N GLY A 109 6.33 17.79 -5.26
CA GLY A 109 6.18 16.91 -4.10
C GLY A 109 5.91 17.66 -2.80
N LYS A 110 6.47 18.86 -2.61
CA LYS A 110 6.21 19.71 -1.43
C LYS A 110 4.75 20.19 -1.39
N GLU A 111 4.25 20.72 -2.50
CA GLU A 111 2.86 21.20 -2.61
C GLU A 111 1.86 20.04 -2.49
N LEU A 112 2.16 18.90 -3.12
CA LEU A 112 1.38 17.68 -2.98
C LEU A 112 1.32 17.15 -1.54
N LEU A 113 2.42 17.27 -0.79
CA LEU A 113 2.48 16.83 0.61
C LEU A 113 1.60 17.71 1.50
N VAL A 114 1.64 19.03 1.31
CA VAL A 114 0.76 19.97 2.03
C VAL A 114 -0.71 19.69 1.68
N PHE A 115 -1.03 19.51 0.41
CA PHE A 115 -2.37 19.10 -0.03
C PHE A 115 -2.79 17.77 0.60
N PHE A 116 -1.91 16.76 0.65
CA PHE A 116 -2.21 15.47 1.25
C PHE A 116 -2.49 15.57 2.75
N MET A 117 -1.79 16.45 3.48
CA MET A 117 -2.10 16.72 4.89
C MET A 117 -3.50 17.32 5.05
N MET A 118 -3.84 18.33 4.24
CA MET A 118 -5.18 18.93 4.25
C MET A 118 -6.27 17.92 3.90
N PHE A 119 -6.07 17.15 2.83
CA PHE A 119 -6.96 16.06 2.42
C PHE A 119 -7.15 15.04 3.55
N SER A 120 -6.08 14.63 4.22
CA SER A 120 -6.15 13.64 5.29
C SER A 120 -7.02 14.14 6.44
N ILE A 121 -6.89 15.41 6.85
CA ILE A 121 -7.70 15.99 7.94
C ILE A 121 -9.20 15.97 7.56
N ILE A 122 -9.54 16.42 6.35
CA ILE A 122 -10.92 16.43 5.86
C ILE A 122 -11.46 15.00 5.74
N PHE A 123 -10.68 14.09 5.15
CA PHE A 123 -11.05 12.70 4.97
C PHE A 123 -11.30 12.00 6.30
N PHE A 124 -10.40 12.14 7.28
CA PHE A 124 -10.59 11.57 8.61
C PHE A 124 -11.77 12.19 9.36
N SER A 125 -12.08 13.47 9.16
CA SER A 125 -13.30 14.09 9.69
C SER A 125 -14.56 13.38 9.15
N PHE A 126 -14.60 13.09 7.84
CA PHE A 126 -15.67 12.29 7.25
C PHE A 126 -15.68 10.83 7.73
N VAL A 127 -14.52 10.20 7.93
CA VAL A 127 -14.45 8.85 8.54
C VAL A 127 -15.12 8.85 9.90
N CYS A 128 -14.80 9.81 10.77
CA CYS A 128 -15.41 9.94 12.08
C CYS A 128 -16.92 10.21 12.00
N LEU A 129 -17.35 11.11 11.10
CA LEU A 129 -18.76 11.43 10.90
C LEU A 129 -19.55 10.20 10.45
N PHE A 130 -19.10 9.49 9.41
CA PHE A 130 -19.80 8.31 8.88
C PHE A 130 -19.81 7.17 9.89
N TYR A 131 -18.69 6.95 10.59
CA TYR A 131 -18.64 5.96 11.65
C TYR A 131 -19.67 6.27 12.74
N LEU A 132 -19.69 7.49 13.27
CA LEU A 132 -20.64 7.85 14.34
C LEU A 132 -22.11 7.82 13.90
N LEU A 133 -22.41 8.22 12.66
CA LEU A 133 -23.80 8.22 12.17
C LEU A 133 -24.35 6.83 11.84
N PHE A 134 -23.50 5.93 11.35
CA PHE A 134 -23.94 4.68 10.73
C PHE A 134 -23.39 3.40 11.34
N ILE A 135 -22.59 3.46 12.42
CA ILE A 135 -22.04 2.27 13.10
C ILE A 135 -23.11 1.24 13.49
N SER A 136 -24.27 1.69 13.96
CA SER A 136 -25.36 0.81 14.39
C SER A 136 -26.33 0.42 13.26
N LYS A 137 -26.09 0.90 12.04
CA LYS A 137 -27.04 0.80 10.92
C LYS A 137 -26.48 0.10 9.68
N LEU A 138 -25.18 0.23 9.43
CA LEU A 138 -24.50 -0.35 8.27
C LEU A 138 -23.36 -1.25 8.70
N GLU A 139 -23.31 -2.48 8.17
CA GLU A 139 -22.17 -3.38 8.41
C GLU A 139 -20.87 -2.79 7.84
N SER A 140 -20.97 -2.05 6.74
CA SER A 140 -19.89 -1.27 6.12
C SER A 140 -19.29 -0.21 7.04
N CYS A 141 -20.00 0.18 8.11
CA CYS A 141 -19.52 1.13 9.12
C CYS A 141 -19.23 0.50 10.49
N SER A 142 -19.27 -0.84 10.59
CA SER A 142 -19.11 -1.55 11.88
C SER A 142 -17.73 -1.37 12.53
N THR A 143 -16.68 -1.13 11.73
CA THR A 143 -15.33 -0.84 12.22
C THR A 143 -14.75 0.34 11.45
N LEU A 144 -13.85 1.11 12.07
CA LEU A 144 -13.19 2.24 11.41
C LEU A 144 -12.52 1.84 10.09
N LEU A 145 -11.91 0.65 10.01
CA LEU A 145 -11.25 0.16 8.81
C LEU A 145 -12.25 -0.16 7.70
N LYS A 146 -13.40 -0.77 8.03
CA LYS A 146 -14.51 -0.97 7.08
C LYS A 146 -15.09 0.38 6.62
N THR A 147 -15.24 1.36 7.51
CA THR A 147 -15.71 2.71 7.13
C THR A 147 -14.75 3.40 6.17
N ILE A 148 -13.44 3.31 6.41
CA ILE A 148 -12.43 3.83 5.47
C ILE A 148 -12.55 3.14 4.11
N GLN A 149 -12.71 1.81 4.09
CA GLN A 149 -12.91 1.05 2.84
C GLN A 149 -14.18 1.49 2.10
N MET A 150 -15.28 1.70 2.83
CA MET A 150 -16.54 2.21 2.29
C MET A 150 -16.36 3.62 1.69
N LEU A 151 -15.65 4.52 2.36
CA LEU A 151 -15.36 5.87 1.85
C LEU A 151 -14.48 5.83 0.59
N PHE A 152 -13.49 4.93 0.51
CA PHE A 152 -12.75 4.71 -0.73
C PHE A 152 -13.64 4.17 -1.86
N GLN A 153 -14.59 3.26 -1.56
CA GLN A 153 -15.57 2.80 -2.54
C GLN A 153 -16.51 3.93 -3.00
N MET A 154 -16.88 4.85 -2.10
CA MET A 154 -17.64 6.05 -2.44
C MET A 154 -16.85 6.99 -3.36
N ILE A 155 -15.55 7.21 -3.12
CA ILE A 155 -14.69 8.00 -4.03
C ILE A 155 -14.67 7.40 -5.43
N LEU A 156 -14.63 6.07 -5.53
CA LEU A 156 -14.69 5.34 -6.80
C LEU A 156 -16.10 5.29 -7.42
N MET A 157 -17.11 5.89 -6.77
CA MET A 157 -18.54 5.79 -7.11
C MET A 157 -19.05 4.35 -7.27
N LYS A 158 -18.46 3.41 -6.56
CA LYS A 158 -18.88 1.99 -6.56
C LYS A 158 -19.86 1.66 -5.45
N PHE A 159 -20.04 2.57 -4.50
CA PHE A 159 -20.92 2.36 -3.34
C PHE A 159 -22.38 2.59 -3.71
N ALA A 160 -23.28 1.76 -3.19
CA ALA A 160 -24.69 1.81 -3.50
C ALA A 160 -25.40 2.83 -2.59
N ALA A 161 -25.74 4.00 -3.13
CA ALA A 161 -26.29 5.12 -2.37
C ALA A 161 -27.62 4.79 -1.62
N HIS A 162 -28.36 3.77 -2.07
CA HIS A 162 -29.60 3.33 -1.43
C HIS A 162 -29.38 2.87 0.02
N GLU A 163 -28.25 2.22 0.32
CA GLU A 163 -27.92 1.74 1.67
C GLU A 163 -27.82 2.90 2.67
N LEU A 164 -27.31 4.06 2.23
CA LEU A 164 -27.23 5.26 3.05
C LEU A 164 -28.60 5.92 3.26
N VAL A 165 -29.49 5.85 2.26
CA VAL A 165 -30.85 6.39 2.36
C VAL A 165 -31.68 5.57 3.34
N GLU A 166 -31.56 4.24 3.28
CA GLU A 166 -32.23 3.32 4.21
C GLU A 166 -31.73 3.49 5.65
N ALA A 167 -30.43 3.71 5.82
CA ALA A 167 -29.84 3.98 7.14
C ALA A 167 -30.30 5.33 7.72
N GLY A 168 -30.62 6.32 6.90
CA GLY A 168 -31.18 7.57 7.38
C GLY A 168 -31.74 8.43 6.28
N GLY A 169 -33.07 8.61 6.26
CA GLY A 169 -33.77 9.28 5.17
C GLY A 169 -33.31 10.72 4.86
N PHE A 170 -32.79 11.45 5.86
CA PHE A 170 -32.25 12.80 5.65
C PHE A 170 -30.72 12.88 5.80
N LEU A 171 -30.19 12.39 6.93
CA LEU A 171 -28.75 12.47 7.24
C LEU A 171 -27.87 11.64 6.30
N GLY A 172 -28.38 10.52 5.75
CA GLY A 172 -27.68 9.69 4.77
C GLY A 172 -27.37 10.43 3.47
N PRO A 173 -28.39 10.83 2.70
CA PRO A 173 -28.20 11.61 1.47
C PRO A 173 -27.41 12.91 1.69
N PHE A 174 -27.65 13.60 2.80
CA PHE A 174 -26.97 14.86 3.11
C PHE A 174 -25.45 14.66 3.33
N SER A 175 -25.07 13.70 4.20
CA SER A 175 -23.66 13.39 4.46
C SER A 175 -22.95 12.82 3.22
N PHE A 176 -23.63 12.00 2.43
CA PHE A 176 -23.14 11.48 1.15
C PHE A 176 -22.88 12.60 0.14
N SER A 177 -23.84 13.50 -0.05
CA SER A 177 -23.71 14.63 -0.99
C SER A 177 -22.56 15.56 -0.58
N LEU A 178 -22.46 15.89 0.71
CA LEU A 178 -21.33 16.66 1.24
C LEU A 178 -19.99 15.96 0.97
N PHE A 179 -19.90 14.65 1.23
CA PHE A 179 -18.68 13.90 0.96
C PHE A 179 -18.28 13.97 -0.52
N ILE A 180 -19.22 13.76 -1.44
CA ILE A 180 -18.94 13.85 -2.89
C ILE A 180 -18.50 15.27 -3.28
N ILE A 181 -19.17 16.32 -2.81
CA ILE A 181 -18.79 17.70 -3.11
C ILE A 181 -17.38 18.02 -2.60
N PHE A 182 -17.09 17.74 -1.33
CA PHE A 182 -15.80 18.11 -0.74
C PHE A 182 -14.65 17.23 -1.22
N ILE A 183 -14.83 15.91 -1.21
CA ILE A 183 -13.74 14.98 -1.51
C ILE A 183 -13.60 14.76 -3.02
N VAL A 184 -14.70 14.49 -3.72
CA VAL A 184 -14.61 14.18 -5.15
C VAL A 184 -14.46 15.46 -5.96
N PHE A 185 -15.35 16.44 -5.81
CA PHE A 185 -15.26 17.64 -6.65
C PHE A 185 -14.13 18.58 -6.24
N ILE A 186 -14.07 19.00 -4.97
CA ILE A 186 -13.09 20.00 -4.53
C ILE A 186 -11.68 19.40 -4.45
N CYS A 187 -11.48 18.31 -3.69
CA CYS A 187 -10.13 17.79 -3.47
C CYS A 187 -9.51 17.23 -4.76
N ILE A 188 -10.23 16.48 -5.59
CA ILE A 188 -9.66 15.97 -6.86
C ILE A 188 -9.34 17.13 -7.81
N SER A 189 -10.20 18.15 -7.91
CA SER A 189 -9.91 19.32 -8.76
C SER A 189 -8.67 20.08 -8.29
N MET A 190 -8.49 20.23 -6.98
CA MET A 190 -7.29 20.85 -6.41
C MET A 190 -6.04 20.01 -6.70
N PHE A 191 -6.11 18.69 -6.53
CA PHE A 191 -5.03 17.76 -6.86
C PHE A 191 -4.61 17.88 -8.33
N ILE A 192 -5.58 17.88 -9.25
CA ILE A 192 -5.33 18.05 -10.69
C ILE A 192 -4.70 19.42 -10.97
N SER A 193 -5.19 20.48 -10.32
CA SER A 193 -4.67 21.84 -10.50
C SER A 193 -3.19 21.95 -10.10
N ILE A 194 -2.81 21.41 -8.95
CA ILE A 194 -1.41 21.40 -8.45
C ILE A 194 -0.49 20.67 -9.45
N ILE A 195 -0.94 19.51 -9.96
CA ILE A 195 -0.17 18.76 -10.96
C ILE A 195 -0.03 19.55 -12.25
N ASN A 196 -1.11 20.15 -12.74
CA ASN A 196 -1.10 20.90 -13.99
C ASN A 196 -0.19 22.13 -13.91
N ASP A 197 -0.25 22.88 -12.82
CA ASP A 197 0.61 24.05 -12.61
C ASP A 197 2.09 23.65 -12.57
N SER A 198 2.39 22.56 -11.87
CA SER A 198 3.74 22.01 -11.78
C SER A 198 4.25 21.49 -13.13
N PHE A 199 3.38 20.87 -13.93
CA PHE A 199 3.71 20.42 -15.28
C PHE A 199 3.99 21.61 -16.22
N ARG A 200 3.22 22.69 -16.12
CA ARG A 200 3.47 23.93 -16.87
C ARG A 200 4.80 24.58 -16.47
N HIS A 201 5.15 24.55 -15.20
CA HIS A 201 6.45 25.04 -14.72
C HIS A 201 7.62 24.21 -15.24
N ALA A 202 7.53 22.88 -15.18
CA ALA A 202 8.60 22.00 -15.64
C ALA A 202 8.76 21.95 -17.17
N LYS A 203 7.72 22.29 -17.95
CA LYS A 203 7.82 22.41 -19.41
C LYS A 203 8.46 23.73 -19.87
N LYS A 204 8.44 24.76 -19.03
CA LYS A 204 9.03 26.08 -19.33
C LYS A 204 10.55 26.12 -19.07
N ASN A 205 11.05 25.23 -18.22
CA ASN A 205 12.48 24.97 -18.01
C ASN A 205 12.97 23.88 -18.96
#